data_AF-A0AAV4W196-F1
#
_entry.id   AF-A0AAV4W196-F1
#
_cell.length_a   1.000
_cell.length_b   1.000
_cell.length_c   1.000
_cell.angle_alpha   90.00
_cell.angle_beta   90.00
_cell.angle_gamma   90.00
#
_symmetry.space_group_name_H-M   'P 1'
#
loop_
_entity.id
_entity.type
_entity.pdbx_description
1 polymer ?
#
loop_
_entity_poly.entity_id
_entity_poly.type
_entity_poly.pdbx_seq_one_letter_code
_entity_poly.pdbx_strand_id
1 'polypeptide(L)'
;MADLNPKSLNKLRVVDLRGLLSSRGLSTSGLKAELIKRLREAIRNSEEDDAEIPMQNPGELMDVDEENVEDDNQSTDEGDPLEDIQEAEQDDKSGEEDMIKADEEAKRRADEEARVKAEEDARLRAEEEARVKAEEDARLRAEEEARIKAEEEARLRAEQEARVKAEEEARLRAEEEARVKAEEDARLRAEEEARAKAEEEARLRVEEARVKAEEEARLRAEEEARVRAEEARQRAEEEARVKAEEEARVKAEEEARLRAEEEARVKSEEEARLIAEEEARVKAEEEARHRAEEEARAKAVEEARRRAQVEARAKAVEEARLRAEAEARAKRQRKKPG
;
A
#
# COMPACT_ATOMS: atom_id res chain seq x y z
N MET A 1 -10.20 45.03 12.36
CA MET A 1 -10.66 43.68 11.96
C MET A 1 -10.62 43.64 10.44
N ALA A 2 -9.97 42.65 9.84
CA ALA A 2 -9.81 42.62 8.39
C ALA A 2 -11.11 42.22 7.69
N ASP A 3 -11.55 43.01 6.71
CA ASP A 3 -12.71 42.74 5.85
C ASP A 3 -12.48 41.44 5.05
N LEU A 4 -12.99 40.34 5.59
CA LEU A 4 -12.92 39.03 4.95
C LEU A 4 -14.06 38.91 3.94
N ASN A 5 -13.81 39.38 2.71
CA ASN A 5 -14.74 39.23 1.60
C ASN A 5 -15.09 37.73 1.38
N PRO A 6 -16.38 37.33 1.37
CA PRO A 6 -16.79 35.92 1.32
C PRO A 6 -16.32 35.16 0.08
N LYS A 7 -15.93 35.87 -0.99
CA LYS A 7 -15.39 35.31 -2.24
C LYS A 7 -13.90 34.94 -2.13
N SER A 8 -13.13 35.53 -1.22
CA SER A 8 -11.69 35.26 -1.06
C SER A 8 -11.38 34.01 -0.22
N LEU A 9 -12.37 33.51 0.53
CA LEU A 9 -12.22 32.36 1.43
C LEU A 9 -11.81 31.05 0.73
N ASN A 10 -12.16 30.87 -0.54
CA ASN A 10 -11.77 29.69 -1.33
C ASN A 10 -10.25 29.61 -1.58
N LYS A 11 -9.56 30.76 -1.59
CA LYS A 11 -8.12 30.88 -1.86
C LYS A 11 -7.25 30.67 -0.61
N LEU A 12 -7.84 30.68 0.58
CA LEU A 12 -7.13 30.44 1.83
C LEU A 12 -6.76 28.96 1.99
N ARG A 13 -5.65 28.67 2.68
CA ARG A 13 -5.27 27.30 3.03
C ARG A 13 -6.11 26.82 4.21
N VAL A 14 -6.19 25.49 4.38
CA VAL A 14 -6.96 24.88 5.48
C VAL A 14 -6.50 25.36 6.85
N VAL A 15 -5.19 25.57 7.02
CA VAL A 15 -4.60 26.10 8.26
C VAL A 15 -5.12 27.51 8.57
N ASP A 16 -5.16 28.38 7.56
CA ASP A 16 -5.62 29.77 7.69
C ASP A 16 -7.13 29.81 7.99
N LEU A 17 -7.92 28.93 7.35
CA LEU A 17 -9.37 28.78 7.60
C LEU A 17 -9.66 28.27 9.02
N ARG A 18 -8.89 27.29 9.51
CA ARG A 18 -9.02 26.80 10.90
C ARG A 18 -8.62 27.88 11.91
N GLY A 19 -7.60 28.68 11.62
CA GLY A 19 -7.21 29.83 12.44
C GLY A 19 -8.34 30.86 12.58
N LEU A 20 -9.01 31.19 11.46
CA LEU A 20 -10.15 32.12 11.44
C LEU A 20 -11.41 31.58 12.12
N LEU A 21 -11.65 30.28 12.06
CA LEU A 21 -12.75 29.64 12.79
C LEU A 21 -12.45 29.58 14.29
N SER A 22 -11.21 29.23 14.66
CA SER A 22 -10.79 29.16 16.06
C SER A 22 -10.81 30.53 16.74
N SER A 23 -10.44 31.61 16.05
CA SER A 23 -10.53 32.97 16.60
C SER A 23 -11.97 33.45 16.79
N ARG A 24 -12.93 32.85 16.08
CA ARG A 24 -14.37 33.06 16.22
C ARG A 24 -15.06 32.04 17.13
N GLY A 25 -14.31 31.15 17.77
CA GLY A 25 -14.86 30.11 18.66
C GLY A 25 -15.67 29.01 17.94
N LEU A 26 -15.50 28.88 16.62
CA LEU A 26 -16.22 27.92 15.79
C LEU A 26 -15.43 26.63 15.63
N SER A 27 -16.15 25.51 15.45
CA SER A 27 -15.53 24.19 15.24
C SER A 27 -14.59 24.17 14.04
N THR A 28 -13.39 23.59 14.21
CA THR A 28 -12.33 23.48 13.20
C THR A 28 -12.24 22.09 12.56
N SER A 29 -13.16 21.19 12.91
CA SER A 29 -13.26 19.86 12.31
C SER A 29 -13.95 19.91 10.95
N GLY A 30 -13.55 18.97 10.07
CA GLY A 30 -14.11 18.83 8.73
C GLY A 30 -13.13 19.11 7.59
N LEU A 31 -13.62 18.90 6.37
CA LEU A 31 -12.91 19.17 5.12
C LEU A 31 -12.93 20.67 4.79
N LYS A 32 -12.05 21.11 3.88
CA LYS A 32 -11.91 22.53 3.51
C LYS A 32 -13.25 23.19 3.13
N ALA A 33 -14.11 22.49 2.41
CA ALA A 33 -15.42 22.99 1.98
C ALA A 33 -16.36 23.27 3.17
N GLU A 34 -16.35 22.42 4.20
CA GLU A 34 -17.16 22.59 5.41
C GLU A 34 -16.68 23.77 6.25
N LEU A 35 -15.36 23.93 6.37
CA LEU A 35 -14.76 25.09 7.05
C LEU A 35 -15.14 26.41 6.36
N ILE A 36 -15.14 26.43 5.02
CA ILE A 36 -15.55 27.60 4.24
C ILE A 36 -17.05 27.88 4.40
N LYS A 37 -17.90 26.83 4.37
CA LYS A 37 -19.35 26.97 4.55
C LYS A 37 -19.67 27.58 5.92
N ARG A 38 -19.08 27.02 6.99
CA ARG A 38 -19.24 27.50 8.37
C ARG A 38 -18.76 28.94 8.53
N LEU A 39 -17.64 29.31 7.90
CA LEU A 39 -17.12 30.67 7.96
C LEU A 39 -17.98 31.68 7.16
N ARG A 40 -18.60 31.27 6.05
CA ARG A 40 -19.55 32.12 5.30
C ARG A 40 -20.85 32.34 6.04
N GLU A 41 -21.38 31.29 6.67
CA GLU A 41 -22.59 31.35 7.48
C GLU A 41 -22.40 32.27 8.70
N ALA A 42 -21.24 32.17 9.36
CA ALA A 42 -20.88 33.06 10.46
C ALA A 42 -20.71 34.54 10.05
N ILE A 43 -20.36 34.82 8.79
CA ILE A 43 -20.27 36.20 8.26
C ILE A 43 -21.68 36.71 7.89
N ARG A 44 -22.54 35.85 7.32
CA ARG A 44 -23.91 36.20 6.94
C ARG A 44 -24.79 36.50 8.15
N ASN A 45 -24.69 35.69 9.20
CA ASN A 45 -25.49 35.90 10.41
C ASN A 45 -25.04 37.14 11.21
N SER A 46 -23.87 37.72 10.93
CA SER A 46 -23.50 39.03 11.51
C SER A 46 -24.02 40.23 10.72
N GLU A 47 -24.70 40.01 9.58
CA GLU A 47 -25.26 41.07 8.72
C GLU A 47 -26.79 41.20 8.84
N GLU A 48 -27.48 40.33 9.59
CA GLU A 48 -28.97 40.26 9.63
C GLU A 48 -29.62 40.89 10.89
N ASP A 49 -28.87 41.49 11.82
CA ASP A 49 -29.44 42.08 13.05
C ASP A 49 -30.06 43.50 12.90
N ASP A 50 -30.11 44.09 11.69
CA ASP A 50 -30.46 45.51 11.48
C ASP A 50 -31.83 45.80 10.80
N ALA A 51 -32.74 44.84 10.64
CA ALA A 51 -34.00 45.13 9.92
C ALA A 51 -35.25 44.36 10.38
N GLU A 52 -35.89 44.78 11.48
CA GLU A 52 -37.32 44.55 11.70
C GLU A 52 -38.02 45.79 12.28
N ILE A 53 -38.84 46.46 11.46
CA ILE A 53 -39.99 47.27 11.90
C ILE A 53 -41.15 46.99 10.94
N PRO A 54 -42.34 46.58 11.40
CA PRO A 54 -43.56 46.68 10.61
C PRO A 54 -44.43 47.83 11.15
N MET A 55 -44.61 48.88 10.34
CA MET A 55 -45.70 49.85 10.52
C MET A 55 -46.79 49.54 9.49
N GLN A 56 -48.00 49.25 9.98
CA GLN A 56 -49.23 49.20 9.19
C GLN A 56 -50.28 50.07 9.87
N ASN A 57 -50.42 51.31 9.39
CA ASN A 57 -51.65 51.93 8.87
C ASN A 57 -51.30 53.38 8.45
N PRO A 58 -51.98 54.03 7.48
CA PRO A 58 -53.36 54.50 7.74
C PRO A 58 -54.30 54.42 6.53
N GLY A 59 -55.61 54.38 6.82
CA GLY A 59 -56.65 54.84 5.91
C GLY A 59 -56.85 56.34 6.07
N GLU A 60 -56.97 57.05 4.95
CA GLU A 60 -57.31 58.48 4.84
C GLU A 60 -58.05 58.62 3.48
N LEU A 61 -59.35 58.95 3.46
CA LEU A 61 -59.95 60.31 3.41
C LEU A 61 -59.63 61.08 2.11
N MET A 62 -60.65 61.45 1.33
CA MET A 62 -60.89 62.81 0.78
C MET A 62 -62.01 62.84 -0.27
N ASP A 63 -63.11 63.49 0.09
CA ASP A 63 -63.72 64.69 -0.52
C ASP A 63 -63.53 64.98 -2.03
N VAL A 64 -64.63 65.31 -2.72
CA VAL A 64 -64.67 66.44 -3.68
C VAL A 64 -66.08 67.07 -3.68
N ASP A 65 -66.09 68.37 -3.41
CA ASP A 65 -67.16 69.37 -3.51
C ASP A 65 -67.48 69.81 -4.96
N GLU A 66 -68.46 70.73 -5.08
CA GLU A 66 -68.62 71.79 -6.11
C GLU A 66 -69.17 71.39 -7.51
N GLU A 67 -70.07 72.12 -8.18
CA GLU A 67 -70.79 73.40 -7.97
C GLU A 67 -71.91 73.44 -9.04
N ASN A 68 -73.16 73.80 -8.70
CA ASN A 68 -73.85 75.07 -9.02
C ASN A 68 -73.68 75.67 -10.43
N VAL A 69 -74.78 76.08 -11.07
CA VAL A 69 -74.99 77.42 -11.69
C VAL A 69 -76.48 77.56 -12.09
N GLU A 70 -76.98 78.75 -11.79
CA GLU A 70 -78.32 79.32 -11.92
C GLU A 70 -78.69 79.73 -13.36
N ASP A 71 -79.97 79.97 -13.65
CA ASP A 71 -80.45 81.31 -14.02
C ASP A 71 -81.98 81.36 -14.25
N ASP A 72 -82.62 82.23 -13.46
CA ASP A 72 -83.62 83.26 -13.76
C ASP A 72 -84.71 83.06 -14.84
N ASN A 73 -85.99 83.32 -14.46
CA ASN A 73 -86.75 84.48 -15.00
C ASN A 73 -88.11 84.75 -14.29
N GLN A 74 -88.15 85.82 -13.48
CA GLN A 74 -89.09 86.96 -13.42
C GLN A 74 -90.63 86.71 -13.52
N SER A 75 -91.42 86.95 -12.46
CA SER A 75 -92.01 88.22 -11.95
C SER A 75 -93.22 88.73 -12.76
N THR A 76 -94.45 88.52 -12.28
CA THR A 76 -95.37 89.49 -11.60
C THR A 76 -96.10 90.50 -12.49
N ASP A 77 -97.40 90.61 -12.17
CA ASP A 77 -98.27 91.79 -12.23
C ASP A 77 -98.96 92.10 -13.55
N GLU A 78 -100.29 92.20 -13.51
CA GLU A 78 -101.02 93.42 -13.88
C GLU A 78 -102.52 93.23 -13.60
N GLY A 79 -103.07 94.13 -12.80
CA GLY A 79 -104.50 94.28 -12.56
C GLY A 79 -105.22 95.07 -13.65
N ASP A 80 -106.55 95.00 -13.57
CA ASP A 80 -107.58 95.82 -14.23
C ASP A 80 -107.18 97.27 -14.55
N PRO A 81 -107.69 97.86 -15.66
CA PRO A 81 -109.06 98.40 -15.63
C PRO A 81 -109.83 98.44 -16.98
N LEU A 82 -111.16 98.60 -16.94
CA LEU A 82 -111.88 99.81 -17.40
C LEU A 82 -113.41 99.62 -17.47
N GLU A 83 -114.10 100.67 -16.99
CA GLU A 83 -115.55 100.88 -16.94
C GLU A 83 -116.22 101.18 -18.30
N ASP A 84 -117.49 100.78 -18.39
CA ASP A 84 -118.67 101.45 -18.97
C ASP A 84 -118.56 102.23 -20.29
N ILE A 85 -119.19 101.70 -21.36
CA ILE A 85 -120.01 102.50 -22.30
C ILE A 85 -121.23 101.69 -22.78
N GLN A 86 -122.34 102.42 -22.85
CA GLN A 86 -123.74 102.08 -23.14
C GLN A 86 -124.06 101.57 -24.56
N GLU A 87 -125.23 100.90 -24.63
CA GLU A 87 -126.23 100.89 -25.73
C GLU A 87 -125.80 100.49 -27.15
N ALA A 88 -126.28 99.33 -27.62
CA ALA A 88 -127.30 99.23 -28.69
C ALA A 88 -127.50 97.77 -29.13
N GLU A 89 -128.77 97.34 -29.17
CA GLU A 89 -129.39 96.49 -30.22
C GLU A 89 -128.60 95.23 -30.63
N GLN A 90 -128.85 94.06 -30.04
CA GLN A 90 -129.86 93.11 -30.55
C GLN A 90 -130.09 93.21 -32.06
N ASP A 91 -129.21 92.60 -32.85
CA ASP A 91 -129.57 91.61 -33.86
C ASP A 91 -128.29 90.91 -34.37
N ASP A 92 -128.40 89.58 -34.58
CA ASP A 92 -127.42 88.69 -35.23
C ASP A 92 -126.40 87.88 -34.37
N LYS A 93 -126.80 87.50 -33.15
CA LYS A 93 -126.06 86.56 -32.25
C LYS A 93 -126.06 85.08 -32.69
N SER A 94 -126.29 84.75 -33.96
CA SER A 94 -126.29 83.34 -34.42
C SER A 94 -125.05 82.94 -35.23
N GLY A 95 -124.29 83.89 -35.79
CA GLY A 95 -123.09 83.60 -36.59
C GLY A 95 -121.76 83.59 -35.81
N GLU A 96 -121.62 84.41 -34.76
CA GLU A 96 -120.38 84.50 -33.96
C GLU A 96 -120.21 83.33 -32.98
N GLU A 97 -121.29 82.86 -32.35
CA GLU A 97 -121.23 81.69 -31.45
C GLU A 97 -120.85 80.40 -32.19
N ASP A 98 -121.29 80.25 -33.45
CA ASP A 98 -120.95 79.09 -34.27
C ASP A 98 -119.49 79.15 -34.78
N MET A 99 -118.96 80.35 -35.03
CA MET A 99 -117.55 80.55 -35.43
C MET A 99 -116.59 80.34 -34.27
N ILE A 100 -116.94 80.81 -33.06
CA ILE A 100 -116.15 80.59 -31.83
C ILE A 100 -116.17 79.11 -31.43
N LYS A 101 -117.32 78.42 -31.53
CA LYS A 101 -117.37 76.97 -31.29
C LYS A 101 -116.57 76.18 -32.32
N ALA A 102 -116.58 76.58 -33.59
CA ALA A 102 -115.78 75.94 -34.63
C ALA A 102 -114.27 76.16 -34.42
N ASP A 103 -113.85 77.36 -33.98
CA ASP A 103 -112.46 77.68 -33.66
C ASP A 103 -111.98 76.97 -32.38
N GLU A 104 -112.81 76.92 -31.33
CA GLU A 104 -112.54 76.14 -30.11
C GLU A 104 -112.47 74.64 -30.39
N GLU A 105 -113.34 74.10 -31.25
CA GLU A 105 -113.29 72.69 -31.64
C GLU A 105 -112.07 72.38 -32.52
N ALA A 106 -111.70 73.28 -33.43
CA ALA A 106 -110.48 73.16 -34.23
C ALA A 106 -109.21 73.25 -33.37
N LYS A 107 -109.18 74.18 -32.40
CA LYS A 107 -108.08 74.33 -31.44
C LYS A 107 -107.99 73.13 -30.50
N ARG A 108 -109.11 72.60 -30.01
CA ARG A 108 -109.14 71.39 -29.18
C ARG A 108 -108.66 70.16 -29.95
N ARG A 109 -109.03 70.02 -31.23
CA ARG A 109 -108.53 68.95 -32.10
C ARG A 109 -107.03 69.11 -32.39
N ALA A 110 -106.55 70.34 -32.63
CA ALA A 110 -105.13 70.61 -32.83
C ALA A 110 -104.30 70.38 -31.56
N ASP A 111 -104.79 70.78 -30.39
CA ASP A 111 -104.15 70.54 -29.10
C ASP A 111 -104.16 69.04 -28.73
N GLU A 112 -105.25 68.32 -29.03
CA GLU A 112 -105.33 66.86 -28.83
C GLU A 112 -104.40 66.11 -29.79
N GLU A 113 -104.33 66.50 -31.07
CA GLU A 113 -103.38 65.94 -32.05
C GLU A 113 -101.93 66.26 -31.67
N ALA A 114 -101.63 67.48 -31.21
CA ALA A 114 -100.31 67.85 -30.71
C ALA A 114 -99.93 67.08 -29.44
N ARG A 115 -100.88 66.86 -28.51
CA ARG A 115 -100.66 66.07 -27.29
C ARG A 115 -100.42 64.59 -27.62
N VAL A 116 -101.23 64.00 -28.50
CA VAL A 116 -101.07 62.60 -28.94
C VAL A 116 -99.72 62.42 -29.64
N LYS A 117 -99.33 63.34 -30.51
CA LYS A 117 -98.04 63.31 -31.19
C LYS A 117 -96.87 63.48 -30.21
N ALA A 118 -96.98 64.40 -29.25
CA ALA A 118 -95.96 64.59 -28.22
C ALA A 118 -95.81 63.37 -27.30
N GLU A 119 -96.93 62.73 -26.93
CA GLU A 119 -96.95 61.50 -26.13
C GLU A 119 -96.38 60.31 -26.91
N GLU A 120 -96.73 60.17 -28.20
CA GLU A 120 -96.17 59.13 -29.08
C GLU A 120 -94.67 59.33 -29.30
N ASP A 121 -94.21 60.55 -29.58
CA ASP A 121 -92.80 60.90 -29.71
C ASP A 121 -92.04 60.65 -28.38
N ALA A 122 -92.63 61.00 -27.23
CA ALA A 122 -92.03 60.72 -25.92
C ALA A 122 -91.94 59.22 -25.64
N ARG A 123 -92.98 58.44 -25.99
CA ARG A 123 -92.99 56.99 -25.86
C ARG A 123 -91.94 56.33 -26.76
N LEU A 124 -91.84 56.77 -28.02
CA LEU A 124 -90.85 56.26 -28.98
C LEU A 124 -89.42 56.59 -28.53
N ARG A 125 -89.15 57.81 -28.02
CA ARG A 125 -87.84 58.16 -27.45
C ARG A 125 -87.50 57.31 -26.23
N ALA A 126 -88.44 57.15 -25.29
CA ALA A 126 -88.22 56.32 -24.11
C ALA A 126 -88.00 54.83 -24.46
N GLU A 127 -88.73 54.30 -25.45
CA GLU A 127 -88.56 52.93 -25.94
C GLU A 127 -87.22 52.76 -26.68
N GLU A 128 -86.81 53.74 -27.49
CA GLU A 128 -85.52 53.75 -28.17
C GLU A 128 -84.35 53.85 -27.18
N GLU A 129 -84.41 54.75 -26.21
CA GLU A 129 -83.42 54.87 -25.13
C GLU A 129 -83.32 53.58 -24.31
N ALA A 130 -84.46 52.97 -23.95
CA ALA A 130 -84.49 51.70 -23.23
C ALA A 130 -83.88 50.56 -24.06
N ARG A 131 -84.16 50.51 -25.37
CA ARG A 131 -83.59 49.52 -26.30
C ARG A 131 -82.08 49.71 -26.44
N VAL A 132 -81.63 50.93 -26.68
CA VAL A 132 -80.19 51.26 -26.82
C VAL A 132 -79.44 50.92 -25.54
N LYS A 133 -79.98 51.29 -24.37
CA LYS A 133 -79.38 50.95 -23.08
C LYS A 133 -79.33 49.45 -22.84
N ALA A 134 -80.40 48.71 -23.16
CA ALA A 134 -80.43 47.26 -23.01
C ALA A 134 -79.45 46.55 -23.96
N GLU A 135 -79.31 47.05 -25.20
CA GLU A 135 -78.35 46.53 -26.18
C GLU A 135 -76.91 46.83 -25.77
N GLU A 136 -76.62 48.05 -25.29
CA GLU A 136 -75.31 48.42 -24.79
C GLU A 136 -74.92 47.60 -23.55
N ASP A 137 -75.82 47.48 -22.57
CA ASP A 137 -75.64 46.64 -21.39
C ASP A 137 -75.37 45.17 -21.78
N ALA A 138 -76.13 44.62 -22.73
CA ALA A 138 -75.94 43.25 -23.22
C ALA A 138 -74.59 43.10 -23.93
N ARG A 139 -74.20 44.09 -24.74
CA ARG A 139 -72.90 44.10 -25.42
C ARG A 139 -71.75 44.14 -24.42
N LEU A 140 -71.82 45.04 -23.43
CA LEU A 140 -70.80 45.18 -22.38
C LEU A 140 -70.67 43.91 -21.54
N ARG A 141 -71.79 43.28 -21.14
CA ARG A 141 -71.76 41.99 -20.42
C ARG A 141 -71.13 40.89 -21.27
N ALA A 142 -71.51 40.78 -22.55
CA ALA A 142 -70.95 39.78 -23.45
C ALA A 142 -69.45 40.00 -23.70
N GLU A 143 -69.00 41.25 -23.84
CA GLU A 143 -67.60 41.60 -24.00
C GLU A 143 -66.79 41.33 -22.72
N GLU A 144 -67.33 41.66 -21.55
CA GLU A 144 -66.70 41.38 -20.27
C GLU A 144 -66.58 39.86 -20.01
N GLU A 145 -67.65 39.09 -20.25
CA GLU A 145 -67.62 37.62 -20.14
C GLU A 145 -66.61 37.01 -21.11
N ALA A 146 -66.56 37.49 -22.36
CA ALA A 146 -65.59 37.04 -23.35
C ALA A 146 -64.15 37.37 -22.94
N ARG A 147 -63.91 38.57 -22.40
CA ARG A 147 -62.60 38.99 -21.89
C ARG A 147 -62.17 38.12 -20.71
N ILE A 148 -63.03 37.94 -19.70
CA ILE A 148 -62.73 37.11 -18.52
C ILE A 148 -62.41 35.68 -18.94
N LYS A 149 -63.21 35.09 -19.84
CA LYS A 149 -62.98 33.74 -20.33
C LYS A 149 -61.66 33.62 -21.10
N ALA A 150 -61.34 34.59 -21.96
CA ALA A 150 -60.07 34.61 -22.70
C ALA A 150 -58.85 34.78 -21.78
N GLU A 151 -58.95 35.65 -20.77
CA GLU A 151 -57.90 35.84 -19.77
C GLU A 151 -57.70 34.60 -18.90
N GLU A 152 -58.79 33.95 -18.46
CA GLU A 152 -58.71 32.70 -17.69
C GLU A 152 -58.11 31.56 -18.52
N GLU A 153 -58.53 31.40 -19.77
CA GLU A 153 -57.97 30.38 -20.68
C GLU A 153 -56.48 30.64 -20.96
N ALA A 154 -56.08 31.90 -21.18
CA ALA A 154 -54.69 32.28 -21.35
C ALA A 154 -53.86 32.02 -20.09
N ARG A 155 -54.40 32.36 -18.90
CA ARG A 155 -53.74 32.11 -17.61
C ARG A 155 -53.54 30.62 -17.37
N LEU A 156 -54.58 29.81 -17.59
CA LEU A 156 -54.52 28.36 -17.41
C LEU A 156 -53.54 27.70 -18.39
N ARG A 157 -53.50 28.14 -19.66
CA ARG A 157 -52.50 27.66 -20.63
C ARG A 157 -51.08 28.02 -20.20
N ALA A 158 -50.85 29.28 -19.81
CA ALA A 158 -49.52 29.72 -19.36
C ALA A 158 -49.06 28.97 -18.10
N GLU A 159 -49.96 28.74 -17.14
CA GLU A 159 -49.68 27.95 -15.93
C GLU A 159 -49.38 26.49 -16.26
N GLN A 160 -50.15 25.86 -17.15
CA GLN A 160 -49.90 24.49 -17.60
C GLN A 160 -48.56 24.37 -18.34
N GLU A 161 -48.25 25.27 -19.27
CA GLU A 161 -46.97 25.28 -19.98
C GLU A 161 -45.80 25.49 -19.03
N ALA A 162 -45.91 26.44 -18.09
CA ALA A 162 -44.88 26.67 -17.08
C ALA A 162 -44.67 25.45 -16.18
N ARG A 163 -45.76 24.79 -15.76
CA ARG A 163 -45.70 23.58 -14.95
C ARG A 163 -45.03 22.42 -15.69
N VAL A 164 -45.44 22.16 -16.94
CA VAL A 164 -44.85 21.08 -17.76
C VAL A 164 -43.36 21.33 -17.99
N LYS A 165 -42.98 22.57 -18.31
CA LYS A 165 -41.57 22.94 -18.52
C LYS A 165 -40.75 22.77 -17.24
N ALA A 166 -41.28 23.20 -16.08
CA ALA A 166 -40.60 23.05 -14.80
C ALA A 166 -40.44 21.58 -14.39
N GLU A 167 -41.47 20.76 -14.63
CA GLU A 167 -41.44 19.33 -14.33
C GLU A 167 -40.45 18.59 -15.24
N GLU A 168 -40.44 18.89 -16.54
CA GLU A 168 -39.47 18.31 -17.49
C GLU A 168 -38.04 18.71 -17.14
N GLU A 169 -37.79 19.99 -16.84
CA GLU A 169 -36.47 20.47 -16.46
C GLU A 169 -35.99 19.84 -15.15
N ALA A 170 -36.88 19.70 -14.16
CA ALA A 170 -36.56 19.02 -12.90
C ALA A 170 -36.27 17.53 -13.13
N ARG A 171 -37.04 16.84 -13.99
CA ARG A 171 -36.80 15.44 -14.35
C ARG A 171 -35.45 15.25 -15.03
N LEU A 172 -35.14 16.08 -16.03
CA LEU A 172 -33.87 16.02 -16.77
C LEU A 172 -32.68 16.28 -15.86
N ARG A 173 -32.76 17.28 -14.96
CA ARG A 173 -31.71 17.55 -13.97
C ARG A 173 -31.51 16.36 -13.03
N ALA A 174 -32.58 15.78 -12.51
CA ALA A 174 -32.50 14.64 -11.61
C ALA A 174 -31.92 13.40 -12.30
N GLU A 175 -32.30 13.14 -13.55
CA GLU A 175 -31.76 12.05 -14.36
C GLU A 175 -30.27 12.26 -14.68
N GLU A 176 -29.87 13.47 -15.04
CA GLU A 176 -28.46 13.79 -15.29
C GLU A 176 -27.61 13.66 -14.02
N GLU A 177 -28.08 14.18 -12.90
CA GLU A 177 -27.38 14.06 -11.60
C GLU A 177 -27.24 12.59 -11.19
N ALA A 178 -28.31 11.79 -11.33
CA ALA A 178 -28.28 10.36 -11.05
C ALA A 178 -27.29 9.62 -11.96
N ARG A 179 -27.27 9.95 -13.26
CA ARG A 179 -26.36 9.37 -14.24
C ARG A 179 -24.89 9.70 -13.91
N VAL A 180 -24.59 10.98 -13.68
CA VAL A 180 -23.22 11.44 -13.35
C VAL A 180 -22.75 10.77 -12.07
N LYS A 181 -23.60 10.72 -11.04
CA LYS A 181 -23.26 10.07 -9.78
C LYS A 181 -22.99 8.59 -9.98
N ALA A 182 -23.84 7.87 -10.72
CA ALA A 182 -23.66 6.44 -10.99
C ALA A 182 -22.38 6.16 -11.80
N GLU A 183 -22.06 7.00 -12.78
CA GLU A 183 -20.84 6.87 -13.58
C GLU A 183 -19.58 7.15 -12.74
N GLU A 184 -19.58 8.18 -11.91
CA GLU A 184 -18.47 8.48 -11.00
C GLU A 184 -18.25 7.35 -9.99
N ASP A 185 -19.34 6.86 -9.39
CA ASP A 185 -19.34 5.72 -8.47
C ASP A 185 -18.76 4.45 -9.14
N ALA A 186 -19.17 4.16 -10.38
CA ALA A 186 -18.68 3.01 -11.13
C ALA A 186 -17.19 3.18 -11.48
N ARG A 187 -16.76 4.38 -11.89
CA ARG A 187 -15.36 4.69 -12.19
C ARG A 187 -14.48 4.52 -10.96
N LEU A 188 -14.89 5.08 -9.81
CA LEU A 188 -14.14 4.98 -8.56
C LEU A 188 -14.01 3.52 -8.09
N ARG A 189 -15.09 2.73 -8.15
CA ARG A 189 -15.04 1.30 -7.83
C ARG A 189 -14.09 0.52 -8.75
N ALA A 190 -14.15 0.78 -10.06
CA ALA A 190 -13.25 0.13 -11.02
C ALA A 190 -11.79 0.52 -10.80
N GLU A 191 -11.50 1.78 -10.49
CA GLU A 191 -10.15 2.27 -10.18
C GLU A 191 -9.62 1.66 -8.89
N GLU A 192 -10.44 1.60 -7.83
CA GLU A 192 -10.09 0.98 -6.55
C GLU A 192 -9.81 -0.51 -6.71
N GLU A 193 -10.67 -1.24 -7.44
CA GLU A 193 -10.48 -2.67 -7.71
C GLU A 193 -9.20 -2.92 -8.54
N ALA A 194 -8.96 -2.12 -9.58
CA ALA A 194 -7.74 -2.23 -10.38
C ALA A 194 -6.49 -1.94 -9.56
N ARG A 195 -6.53 -0.93 -8.69
CA ARG A 195 -5.43 -0.59 -7.79
C ARG A 195 -5.17 -1.69 -6.76
N ALA A 196 -6.23 -2.25 -6.16
CA ALA A 196 -6.11 -3.34 -5.20
C ALA A 196 -5.49 -4.59 -5.84
N LYS A 197 -5.95 -4.98 -7.03
CA LYS A 197 -5.38 -6.09 -7.81
C LYS A 197 -3.91 -5.86 -8.15
N ALA A 198 -3.55 -4.66 -8.62
CA ALA A 198 -2.16 -4.33 -8.95
C ALA A 198 -1.25 -4.35 -7.70
N GLU A 199 -1.75 -3.87 -6.55
CA GLU A 199 -0.99 -3.90 -5.30
C GLU A 199 -0.80 -5.34 -4.79
N GLU A 200 -1.84 -6.17 -4.85
CA GLU A 200 -1.75 -7.59 -4.48
C GLU A 200 -0.77 -8.35 -5.39
N GLU A 201 -0.86 -8.17 -6.70
CA GLU A 201 0.04 -8.78 -7.67
C GLU A 201 1.50 -8.35 -7.46
N ALA A 202 1.73 -7.06 -7.15
CA ALA A 202 3.05 -6.55 -6.82
C ALA A 202 3.59 -7.16 -5.51
N ARG A 203 2.75 -7.28 -4.47
CA ARG A 203 3.12 -7.91 -3.20
C ARG A 203 3.48 -9.39 -3.39
N LEU A 204 2.68 -10.13 -4.16
CA LEU A 204 2.94 -11.54 -4.47
C LEU A 204 4.25 -11.72 -5.23
N ARG A 205 4.54 -10.87 -6.23
CA ARG A 205 5.84 -10.91 -6.94
C ARG A 205 7.03 -10.64 -6.04
N VAL A 206 6.92 -9.68 -5.12
CA VAL A 206 7.99 -9.38 -4.16
C VAL A 206 8.21 -10.55 -3.21
N GLU A 207 7.13 -11.16 -2.71
CA GLU A 207 7.22 -12.32 -1.83
C GLU A 207 7.80 -13.55 -2.54
N GLU A 208 7.39 -13.82 -3.77
CA GLU A 208 7.95 -14.90 -4.59
C GLU A 208 9.45 -14.70 -4.83
N ALA A 209 9.87 -13.48 -5.18
CA ALA A 209 11.28 -13.15 -5.34
C ALA A 209 12.09 -13.31 -4.05
N ARG A 210 11.49 -12.93 -2.90
CA ARG A 210 12.10 -13.10 -1.57
C ARG A 210 12.30 -14.57 -1.23
N VAL A 211 11.26 -15.39 -1.38
CA VAL A 211 11.30 -16.84 -1.11
C VAL A 211 12.35 -17.52 -2.00
N LYS A 212 12.38 -17.18 -3.29
CA LYS A 212 13.36 -17.74 -4.22
C LYS A 212 14.80 -17.38 -3.84
N ALA A 213 15.04 -16.12 -3.48
CA ALA A 213 16.36 -15.66 -3.05
C ALA A 213 16.81 -16.32 -1.73
N GLU A 214 15.89 -16.50 -0.79
CA GLU A 214 16.17 -17.18 0.49
C GLU A 214 16.47 -18.66 0.29
N GLU A 215 15.69 -19.36 -0.55
CA GLU A 215 15.94 -20.76 -0.88
C GLU A 215 17.28 -20.96 -1.60
N GLU A 216 17.60 -20.10 -2.58
CA GLU A 216 18.87 -20.15 -3.29
C GLU A 216 20.06 -19.90 -2.34
N ALA A 217 19.94 -18.93 -1.44
CA ALA A 217 20.96 -18.66 -0.42
C ALA A 217 21.14 -19.85 0.54
N ARG A 218 20.04 -20.47 0.98
CA ARG A 218 20.06 -21.65 1.86
C ARG A 218 20.75 -22.83 1.18
N LEU A 219 20.39 -23.14 -0.07
CA LEU A 219 20.98 -24.25 -0.81
C LEU A 219 22.48 -24.04 -1.06
N ARG A 220 22.90 -22.82 -1.42
CA ARG A 220 24.32 -22.50 -1.58
C ARG A 220 25.10 -22.67 -0.28
N ALA A 221 24.55 -22.20 0.85
CA ALA A 221 25.20 -22.35 2.16
C ALA A 221 25.30 -23.82 2.58
N GLU A 222 24.26 -24.62 2.33
CA GLU A 222 24.25 -26.05 2.61
C GLU A 222 25.27 -26.81 1.75
N GLU A 223 25.34 -26.51 0.46
CA GLU A 223 26.32 -27.10 -0.46
C GLU A 223 27.75 -26.74 -0.06
N GLU A 224 28.02 -25.47 0.24
CA GLU A 224 29.33 -25.02 0.70
C GLU A 224 29.75 -25.70 2.02
N ALA A 225 28.82 -25.84 2.97
CA ALA A 225 29.06 -26.55 4.21
C ALA A 225 29.37 -28.04 3.96
N ARG A 226 28.63 -28.69 3.04
CA ARG A 226 28.87 -30.09 2.67
C ARG A 226 30.24 -30.29 2.03
N VAL A 227 30.62 -29.43 1.09
CA VAL A 227 31.94 -29.50 0.42
C VAL A 227 33.06 -29.32 1.45
N ARG A 228 32.96 -28.33 2.34
CA ARG A 228 33.97 -28.12 3.39
C ARG A 228 34.08 -29.30 4.35
N ALA A 229 32.95 -29.91 4.72
CA ALA A 229 32.93 -31.09 5.58
C ALA A 229 33.58 -32.30 4.88
N GLU A 230 33.32 -32.49 3.59
CA GLU A 230 33.93 -33.55 2.79
C GLU A 230 35.44 -33.34 2.62
N GLU A 231 35.88 -32.13 2.30
CA GLU A 231 37.32 -31.78 2.24
C GLU A 231 38.01 -32.02 3.58
N ALA A 232 37.40 -31.62 4.70
CA ALA A 232 37.95 -31.85 6.03
C ALA A 232 38.07 -33.34 6.34
N ARG A 233 37.06 -34.14 5.97
CA ARG A 233 37.08 -35.59 6.11
C ARG A 233 38.20 -36.23 5.28
N GLN A 234 38.34 -35.84 4.01
CA GLN A 234 39.38 -36.36 3.12
C GLN A 234 40.78 -36.05 3.65
N ARG A 235 41.00 -34.81 4.13
CA ARG A 235 42.29 -34.42 4.75
C ARG A 235 42.61 -35.25 5.99
N ALA A 236 41.62 -35.45 6.87
CA ALA A 236 41.80 -36.26 8.08
C ALA A 236 42.09 -37.73 7.74
N GLU A 237 41.43 -38.27 6.72
CA GLU A 237 41.65 -39.65 6.24
C GLU A 237 43.05 -39.82 5.61
N GLU A 238 43.49 -38.85 4.80
CA GLU A 238 44.82 -38.85 4.20
C GLU A 238 45.92 -38.71 5.26
N GLU A 239 45.76 -37.78 6.22
CA GLU A 239 46.71 -37.61 7.33
C GLU A 239 46.82 -38.88 8.17
N ALA A 240 45.70 -39.51 8.50
CA ALA A 240 45.68 -40.78 9.22
C ALA A 240 46.36 -41.90 8.44
N ARG A 241 46.14 -41.98 7.12
CA ARG A 241 46.77 -42.99 6.25
C ARG A 241 48.29 -42.79 6.20
N VAL A 242 48.75 -41.56 5.95
CA VAL A 242 50.19 -41.24 5.88
C VAL A 242 50.88 -41.56 7.19
N LYS A 243 50.29 -41.18 8.32
CA LYS A 243 50.84 -41.48 9.64
C LYS A 243 50.93 -42.98 9.91
N ALA A 244 49.87 -43.74 9.59
CA ALA A 244 49.87 -45.19 9.76
C ALA A 244 50.91 -45.88 8.86
N GLU A 245 51.06 -45.42 7.61
CA GLU A 245 52.05 -45.95 6.67
C GLU A 245 53.48 -45.62 7.12
N GLU A 246 53.75 -44.41 7.61
CA GLU A 246 55.04 -44.03 8.15
C GLU A 246 55.41 -44.83 9.40
N GLU A 247 54.48 -44.95 10.37
CA GLU A 247 54.68 -45.78 11.57
C GLU A 247 54.96 -47.24 11.22
N ALA A 248 54.22 -47.81 10.25
CA ALA A 248 54.45 -49.17 9.77
C ALA A 248 55.82 -49.32 9.10
N ARG A 249 56.23 -48.35 8.27
CA ARG A 249 57.53 -48.36 7.58
C ARG A 249 58.68 -48.28 8.57
N VAL A 250 58.63 -47.34 9.52
CA VAL A 250 59.67 -47.17 10.55
C VAL A 250 59.82 -48.44 11.38
N LYS A 251 58.71 -49.04 11.81
CA LYS A 251 58.73 -50.29 12.57
C LYS A 251 59.32 -51.44 11.76
N ALA A 252 58.94 -51.58 10.50
CA ALA A 252 59.48 -52.62 9.63
C ALA A 252 60.99 -52.44 9.36
N GLU A 253 61.44 -51.20 9.16
CA GLU A 253 62.85 -50.88 8.96
C GLU A 253 63.69 -51.12 10.22
N GLU A 254 63.19 -50.74 11.39
CA GLU A 254 63.84 -51.01 12.67
C GLU A 254 63.94 -52.53 12.94
N GLU A 255 62.85 -53.27 12.73
CA GLU A 255 62.84 -54.73 12.89
C GLU A 255 63.81 -55.41 11.91
N ALA A 256 63.86 -54.96 10.65
CA ALA A 256 64.82 -55.48 9.67
C ALA A 256 66.27 -55.16 10.07
N ARG A 257 66.55 -53.94 10.55
CA ARG A 257 67.89 -53.54 11.02
C ARG A 257 68.34 -54.36 12.22
N LEU A 258 67.48 -54.54 13.23
CA LEU A 258 67.80 -55.32 14.43
C LEU A 258 68.06 -56.79 14.08
N ARG A 259 67.26 -57.39 13.20
CA ARG A 259 67.50 -58.76 12.72
C ARG A 259 68.84 -58.88 12.00
N ALA A 260 69.15 -57.95 11.09
CA ALA A 260 70.42 -57.96 10.37
C ALA A 260 71.63 -57.76 11.31
N GLU A 261 71.52 -56.89 12.31
CA GLU A 261 72.56 -56.66 13.32
C GLU A 261 72.75 -57.89 14.22
N GLU A 262 71.66 -58.52 14.66
CA GLU A 262 71.71 -59.75 15.45
C GLU A 262 72.33 -60.91 14.65
N GLU A 263 71.90 -61.11 13.41
CA GLU A 263 72.46 -62.14 12.52
C GLU A 263 73.97 -61.92 12.28
N ALA A 264 74.38 -60.67 12.03
CA ALA A 264 75.79 -60.32 11.88
C ALA A 264 76.59 -60.54 13.18
N ARG A 265 76.03 -60.19 14.34
CA ARG A 265 76.69 -60.42 15.65
C ARG A 265 76.85 -61.90 15.93
N VAL A 266 75.80 -62.70 15.78
CA VAL A 266 75.83 -64.15 15.99
C VAL A 266 76.87 -64.81 15.08
N LYS A 267 76.89 -64.44 13.79
CA LYS A 267 77.87 -64.97 12.85
C LYS A 267 79.31 -64.60 13.23
N SER A 268 79.55 -63.36 13.63
CA SER A 268 80.87 -62.90 14.08
C SER A 268 81.32 -63.58 15.38
N GLU A 269 80.43 -63.73 16.35
CA GLU A 269 80.70 -64.45 17.61
C GLU A 269 80.97 -65.94 17.37
N GLU A 270 80.23 -66.59 16.46
CA GLU A 270 80.46 -67.99 16.09
C GLU A 270 81.79 -68.18 15.35
N GLU A 271 82.11 -67.31 14.37
CA GLU A 271 83.40 -67.32 13.68
C GLU A 271 84.56 -67.11 14.67
N ALA A 272 84.46 -66.13 15.58
CA ALA A 272 85.48 -65.87 16.60
C ALA A 272 85.64 -67.05 17.58
N ARG A 273 84.53 -67.68 17.98
CA ARG A 273 84.57 -68.87 18.85
C ARG A 273 85.23 -70.05 18.15
N LEU A 274 84.92 -70.30 16.88
CA LEU A 274 85.53 -71.38 16.09
C LEU A 274 87.05 -71.18 15.93
N ILE A 275 87.49 -69.96 15.64
CA ILE A 275 88.92 -69.61 15.56
C ILE A 275 89.60 -69.86 16.91
N ALA A 276 89.02 -69.37 18.01
CA ALA A 276 89.59 -69.56 19.35
C ALA A 276 89.64 -71.05 19.78
N GLU A 277 88.60 -71.82 19.45
CA GLU A 277 88.54 -73.27 19.72
C GLU A 277 89.58 -74.04 18.89
N GLU A 278 89.76 -73.68 17.62
CA GLU A 278 90.78 -74.25 16.73
C GLU A 278 92.21 -73.90 17.20
N GLU A 279 92.49 -72.63 17.53
CA GLU A 279 93.78 -72.20 18.08
C GLU A 279 94.10 -72.94 19.38
N ALA A 280 93.13 -73.06 20.29
CA ALA A 280 93.30 -73.80 21.53
C ALA A 280 93.57 -75.28 21.29
N ARG A 281 92.87 -75.91 20.32
CA ARG A 281 93.08 -77.31 19.93
C ARG A 281 94.48 -77.52 19.35
N VAL A 282 94.92 -76.66 18.42
CA VAL A 282 96.25 -76.73 17.80
C VAL A 282 97.33 -76.58 18.88
N LYS A 283 97.21 -75.58 19.76
CA LYS A 283 98.16 -75.38 20.86
C LYS A 283 98.22 -76.59 21.80
N ALA A 284 97.06 -77.15 22.18
CA ALA A 284 97.01 -78.34 23.00
C ALA A 284 97.65 -79.56 22.32
N GLU A 285 97.45 -79.75 21.01
CA GLU A 285 98.07 -80.82 20.23
C GLU A 285 99.59 -80.63 20.11
N GLU A 286 100.07 -79.41 19.86
CA GLU A 286 101.49 -79.08 19.81
C GLU A 286 102.16 -79.31 21.18
N GLU A 287 101.56 -78.85 22.27
CA GLU A 287 102.05 -79.09 23.63
C GLU A 287 102.06 -80.58 23.98
N ALA A 288 101.08 -81.36 23.52
CA ALA A 288 101.04 -82.80 23.69
C ALA A 288 102.14 -83.51 22.87
N ARG A 289 102.33 -83.10 21.60
CA ARG A 289 103.41 -83.61 20.74
C ARG A 289 104.79 -83.29 21.31
N HIS A 290 105.03 -82.06 21.76
CA HIS A 290 106.29 -81.66 22.38
C HIS A 290 106.57 -82.44 23.66
N ARG A 291 105.54 -82.64 24.52
CA ARG A 291 105.67 -83.49 25.71
C ARG A 291 106.01 -84.94 25.35
N ALA A 292 105.33 -85.51 24.37
CA ALA A 292 105.60 -86.86 23.90
C ALA A 292 107.01 -87.00 23.28
N GLU A 293 107.47 -86.01 22.53
CA GLU A 293 108.81 -85.99 21.95
C GLU A 293 109.89 -85.84 23.01
N GLU A 294 109.72 -84.94 23.98
CA GLU A 294 110.62 -84.78 25.14
C GLU A 294 110.69 -86.07 25.96
N GLU A 295 109.55 -86.71 26.25
CA GLU A 295 109.52 -87.98 26.97
C GLU A 295 110.23 -89.09 26.18
N ALA A 296 110.02 -89.15 24.86
CA ALA A 296 110.71 -90.11 23.99
C ALA A 296 112.23 -89.85 23.93
N ARG A 297 112.66 -88.58 23.81
CA ARG A 297 114.08 -88.18 23.84
C ARG A 297 114.70 -88.52 25.20
N ALA A 298 114.02 -88.23 26.30
CA ALA A 298 114.49 -88.56 27.64
C ALA A 298 114.70 -90.08 27.81
N LYS A 299 113.73 -90.90 27.37
CA LYS A 299 113.85 -92.37 27.36
C LYS A 299 115.02 -92.84 26.50
N ALA A 300 115.20 -92.26 25.31
CA ALA A 300 116.30 -92.61 24.41
C ALA A 300 117.68 -92.25 25.00
N VAL A 301 117.81 -91.08 25.64
CA VAL A 301 119.05 -90.66 26.32
C VAL A 301 119.34 -91.54 27.53
N GLU A 302 118.32 -91.88 28.34
CA GLU A 302 118.48 -92.80 29.46
C GLU A 302 118.94 -94.18 28.98
N GLU A 303 118.32 -94.72 27.94
CA GLU A 303 118.70 -96.00 27.34
C GLU A 303 120.14 -95.96 26.78
N ALA A 304 120.50 -94.89 26.06
CA ALA A 304 121.85 -94.70 25.55
C ALA A 304 122.88 -94.60 26.67
N ARG A 305 122.59 -93.85 27.75
CA ARG A 305 123.46 -93.75 28.95
C ARG A 305 123.61 -95.11 29.63
N ARG A 306 122.53 -95.89 29.74
CA ARG A 306 122.54 -97.24 30.30
C ARG A 306 123.39 -98.18 29.45
N ARG A 307 123.24 -98.15 28.13
CA ARG A 307 124.09 -98.90 27.18
C ARG A 307 125.56 -98.50 27.32
N ALA A 308 125.87 -97.20 27.35
CA ALA A 308 127.22 -96.70 27.53
C ALA A 308 127.84 -97.10 28.89
N GLN A 309 127.07 -97.07 29.99
CA GLN A 309 127.54 -97.56 31.28
C GLN A 309 127.80 -99.07 31.27
N VAL A 310 126.93 -99.86 30.64
CA VAL A 310 127.14 -101.31 30.50
C VAL A 310 128.40 -101.59 29.69
N GLU A 311 128.61 -100.87 28.59
CA GLU A 311 129.81 -101.01 27.76
C GLU A 311 131.08 -100.55 28.50
N ALA A 312 131.03 -99.41 29.19
CA ALA A 312 132.15 -98.92 29.99
C ALA A 312 132.49 -99.88 31.15
N ARG A 313 131.47 -100.44 31.81
CA ARG A 313 131.66 -101.46 32.86
C ARG A 313 132.21 -102.77 32.27
N ALA A 314 131.77 -103.16 31.08
CA ALA A 314 132.31 -104.31 30.37
C ALA A 314 133.80 -104.10 30.02
N LYS A 315 134.16 -102.94 29.47
CA LYS A 315 135.57 -102.55 29.20
C LYS A 315 136.41 -102.50 30.47
N ALA A 316 135.89 -101.91 31.54
CA ALA A 316 136.60 -101.85 32.83
C ALA A 316 136.79 -103.25 33.45
N VAL A 317 135.81 -104.14 33.34
CA VAL A 317 135.93 -105.54 33.77
C VAL A 317 136.95 -106.29 32.90
N GLU A 318 136.97 -106.02 31.59
CA GLU A 318 137.92 -106.63 30.66
C GLU A 318 139.35 -106.13 30.90
N GLU A 319 139.57 -104.83 31.06
CA GLU A 319 140.85 -104.25 31.49
C GLU A 319 141.28 -104.76 32.87
N ALA A 320 140.36 -104.87 33.83
CA ALA A 320 140.65 -105.44 35.14
C ALA A 320 141.04 -106.92 35.04
N ARG A 321 140.40 -107.69 34.13
CA ARG A 321 140.76 -109.07 33.84
C ARG A 321 142.13 -109.16 33.18
N LEU A 322 142.43 -108.31 32.20
CA LEU A 322 143.74 -108.23 31.54
C LEU A 322 144.84 -107.81 32.52
N ARG A 323 144.58 -106.85 33.42
CA ARG A 323 145.51 -106.48 34.50
C ARG A 323 145.69 -107.62 35.50
N ALA A 324 144.62 -108.29 35.92
CA ALA A 324 144.71 -109.45 36.80
C ALA A 324 145.45 -110.62 36.14
N GLU A 325 145.27 -110.83 34.84
CA GLU A 325 145.97 -111.84 34.05
C GLU A 325 147.44 -111.46 33.84
N ALA A 326 147.74 -110.18 33.59
CA ALA A 326 149.11 -109.66 33.55
C ALA A 326 149.81 -109.77 34.91
N GLU A 327 149.12 -109.49 36.02
CA GLU A 327 149.65 -109.63 37.37
C GLU A 327 149.82 -111.11 37.76
N ALA A 328 148.89 -111.97 37.36
CA ALA A 328 149.02 -113.42 37.52
C ALA A 328 150.16 -113.99 36.67
N ARG A 329 150.39 -113.47 35.46
CA ARG A 329 151.54 -113.81 34.61
C ARG A 329 152.85 -113.31 35.21
N ALA A 330 152.88 -112.11 35.81
CA ALA A 330 154.03 -111.58 36.54
C ALA A 330 154.34 -112.41 37.80
N LYS A 331 153.31 -112.87 38.53
CA LYS A 331 153.47 -113.80 39.67
C LYS A 331 153.92 -115.20 39.23
N ARG A 332 153.48 -115.69 38.06
CA ARG A 332 153.94 -116.97 37.48
C ARG A 332 155.39 -116.92 36.97
N GLN A 333 155.87 -115.78 36.46
CA GLN A 333 157.26 -115.66 35.99
C GLN A 333 158.28 -115.53 37.12
N ARG A 334 157.89 -115.12 38.34
CA ARG A 334 158.79 -115.12 39.51
C ARG A 334 158.88 -116.47 40.23
N LYS A 335 158.08 -117.46 39.83
CA LYS A 335 158.22 -118.87 40.24
C LYS A 335 158.84 -119.71 39.11
N LYS A 336 160.14 -119.49 38.87
CA LYS A 336 161.04 -120.58 38.50
C LYS A 336 162.29 -120.45 39.38
N PRO A 337 162.57 -121.44 40.24
CA PRO A 337 163.75 -121.47 41.08
C PRO A 337 164.94 -121.95 40.25
N GLY A 338 166.05 -121.22 40.36
CA GLY A 338 167.39 -121.61 39.96
C GLY A 338 168.32 -121.16 41.07
#